data_AF-A0AAW2F0V5-F1
#
_entry.id   AF-A0AAW2F0V5-F1
#
_cell.length_a   1.000
_cell.length_b   1.000
_cell.length_c   1.000
_cell.angle_alpha   90.00
_cell.angle_beta   90.00
_cell.angle_gamma   90.00
#
_symmetry.space_group_name_H-M   'P 1'
#
loop_
_entity.id
_entity.type
_entity.pdbx_description
1 polymer ?
#
loop_
_entity_poly.entity_id
_entity_poly.type
_entity_poly.pdbx_seq_one_letter_code
_entity_poly.pdbx_strand_id
1 'polypeptide(L)'
;MKNIQAALLPLTITMFLCGFAVFPFHYSQSCLKFYINNCYVFYILISWLVFVCIVLKTRTFLLNHQLDFPTIIFPAIFFAMLSLPISIYFNKKFNNCLVKLHVLNNTLEKLGISNNYAKLRIQTTGLVIGWIVLRLVTDSTDGLWYLKHFHTFTKAIILPFIINHAGHINMLYDFVYMLLLSYVKSQFERINKYIQELKEQSKEEKVKYAWTISTSPSIHQDITNKETREEKIWILM
;
A
#
# COMPACT_ATOMS: atom_id res chain seq x y z
N MET A 1 0.45 13.13 14.22
CA MET A 1 0.95 12.86 12.85
C MET A 1 0.15 13.68 11.85
N LYS A 2 0.82 14.37 10.91
CA LYS A 2 0.16 15.35 10.02
C LYS A 2 0.01 14.89 8.56
N ASN A 3 0.58 13.75 8.16
CA ASN A 3 0.60 13.35 6.75
C ASN A 3 0.47 11.82 6.56
N ILE A 4 -0.15 11.42 5.44
CA ILE A 4 -0.30 10.03 5.00
C ILE A 4 1.05 9.34 4.77
N GLN A 5 2.04 10.08 4.25
CA GLN A 5 3.39 9.58 4.06
C GLN A 5 4.04 9.14 5.37
N ALA A 6 3.82 9.88 6.45
CA ALA A 6 4.35 9.53 7.77
C ALA A 6 3.65 8.29 8.36
N ALA A 7 2.40 8.03 7.97
CA ALA A 7 1.67 6.83 8.41
C ALA A 7 2.16 5.57 7.69
N LEU A 8 2.47 5.69 6.40
CA LEU A 8 2.95 4.59 5.57
C LEU A 8 4.47 4.36 5.67
N LEU A 9 5.18 5.24 6.38
CA LEU A 9 6.64 5.21 6.53
C LEU A 9 7.21 3.83 6.89
N PRO A 10 6.65 3.06 7.85
CA PRO A 10 7.20 1.75 8.19
C PRO A 10 7.26 0.81 6.98
N LEU A 11 6.20 0.77 6.18
CA LEU A 11 6.12 -0.07 4.99
C LEU A 11 7.05 0.42 3.88
N THR A 12 7.12 1.73 3.66
CA THR A 12 8.04 2.30 2.66
C THR A 12 9.50 2.02 3.03
N ILE A 13 9.85 2.04 4.32
CA ILE A 13 11.19 1.66 4.80
C ILE A 13 11.45 0.17 4.57
N THR A 14 10.49 -0.70 4.87
CA THR A 14 10.63 -2.14 4.61
C THR A 14 10.84 -2.41 3.11
N MET A 15 10.05 -1.78 2.25
CA MET A 15 10.22 -1.90 0.79
C MET A 15 11.57 -1.36 0.30
N PHE A 16 12.08 -0.29 0.92
CA PHE A 16 13.42 0.25 0.62
C PHE A 16 14.53 -0.71 1.04
N LEU A 17 14.47 -1.27 2.26
CA LEU A 17 15.44 -2.24 2.76
C LEU A 17 15.48 -3.51 1.91
N CYS A 18 14.31 -3.92 1.39
CA CYS A 18 14.22 -5.05 0.47
C CYS A 18 14.72 -4.71 -0.96
N GLY A 19 14.99 -3.45 -1.29
CA GLY A 19 15.53 -3.04 -2.60
C GLY A 19 14.48 -2.68 -3.66
N PHE A 20 13.22 -2.45 -3.25
CA PHE A 20 12.07 -2.30 -4.15
C PHE A 20 11.47 -0.89 -4.20
N ALA A 21 11.73 -0.01 -3.23
CA ALA A 21 11.17 1.34 -3.21
C ALA A 21 12.27 2.40 -3.24
N VAL A 22 12.24 3.32 -4.22
CA VAL A 22 13.09 4.52 -4.15
C VAL A 22 12.51 5.42 -3.07
N PHE A 23 13.22 5.54 -1.94
CA PHE A 23 12.79 6.40 -0.85
C PHE A 23 12.87 7.86 -1.31
N PRO A 24 11.76 8.60 -1.34
CA PRO A 24 11.81 10.01 -1.70
C PRO A 24 12.31 10.78 -0.47
N PHE A 25 13.63 10.78 -0.26
CA PHE A 25 14.23 11.74 0.65
C PHE A 25 13.92 13.15 0.14
N HIS A 26 13.00 13.84 0.82
CA HIS A 26 12.75 15.26 0.63
C HIS A 26 13.88 16.04 1.32
N TYR A 27 15.11 15.94 0.82
CA TYR A 27 16.16 16.90 1.14
C TYR A 27 16.01 18.12 0.24
N SER A 28 16.18 19.33 0.81
CA SER A 28 16.03 20.59 0.07
C SER A 28 17.14 20.82 -0.96
N GLN A 29 18.24 20.06 -0.92
CA GLN A 29 19.44 20.32 -1.71
C GLN A 29 19.57 19.36 -2.91
N SER A 30 19.48 19.92 -4.11
CA SER A 30 19.43 19.19 -5.39
C SER A 30 20.63 18.25 -5.64
N CYS A 31 21.84 18.62 -5.19
CA CYS A 31 23.04 17.78 -5.36
C CYS A 31 23.01 16.53 -4.47
N LEU A 32 22.58 16.66 -3.21
CA LEU A 32 22.50 15.53 -2.27
C LEU A 32 21.46 14.51 -2.74
N LYS A 33 20.33 15.02 -3.27
CA LYS A 33 19.28 14.21 -3.87
C LYS A 33 19.77 13.42 -5.09
N PHE A 34 20.56 14.04 -5.96
CA PHE A 34 21.16 13.36 -7.11
C PHE A 34 22.13 12.25 -6.66
N TYR A 35 23.02 12.53 -5.72
CA TYR A 35 24.03 11.57 -5.27
C TYR A 35 23.39 10.36 -4.56
N ILE A 36 22.48 10.60 -3.61
CA ILE A 36 21.77 9.53 -2.88
C ILE A 36 20.96 8.67 -3.85
N ASN A 37 20.29 9.28 -4.83
CA ASN A 37 19.49 8.54 -5.79
C ASN A 37 20.36 7.69 -6.74
N ASN A 38 21.51 8.19 -7.18
CA ASN A 38 22.46 7.40 -7.97
C ASN A 38 23.10 6.28 -7.16
N CYS A 39 23.59 6.56 -5.94
CA CYS A 39 24.10 5.53 -5.04
C CYS A 39 23.05 4.46 -4.74
N TYR A 40 21.78 4.83 -4.65
CA TYR A 40 20.68 3.89 -4.48
C TYR A 40 20.46 3.01 -5.71
N VAL A 41 20.49 3.58 -6.92
CA VAL A 41 20.42 2.78 -8.17
C VAL A 41 21.58 1.79 -8.23
N PHE A 42 22.80 2.20 -7.85
CA PHE A 42 23.95 1.31 -7.75
C PHE A 42 23.77 0.24 -6.66
N TYR A 43 23.24 0.60 -5.48
CA TYR A 43 22.95 -0.34 -4.40
C TYR A 43 21.96 -1.42 -4.85
N ILE A 44 20.85 -1.00 -5.48
CA ILE A 44 19.87 -1.91 -6.04
C ILE A 44 20.57 -2.84 -7.05
N LEU A 45 21.30 -2.28 -8.01
CA LEU A 45 21.98 -3.04 -9.05
C LEU A 45 22.93 -4.09 -8.46
N ILE A 46 23.76 -3.70 -7.49
CA ILE A 46 24.69 -4.60 -6.80
C ILE A 46 23.93 -5.67 -6.01
N SER A 47 22.90 -5.30 -5.25
CA SER A 47 22.07 -6.23 -4.48
C SER A 47 21.43 -7.28 -5.39
N TRP A 48 20.96 -6.89 -6.58
CA TRP A 48 20.41 -7.81 -7.57
C TRP A 48 21.46 -8.68 -8.25
N LEU A 49 22.63 -8.13 -8.58
CA LEU A 49 23.73 -8.93 -9.11
C LEU A 49 24.16 -10.01 -8.12
N VAL A 50 24.29 -9.65 -6.84
CA VAL A 50 24.56 -10.59 -5.75
C VAL A 50 23.44 -11.63 -5.64
N PHE A 51 22.18 -11.21 -5.71
CA PHE A 51 21.03 -12.12 -5.69
C PHE A 51 21.05 -13.12 -6.86
N VAL A 52 21.28 -12.66 -8.09
CA VAL A 52 21.38 -13.52 -9.28
C VAL A 52 22.53 -14.52 -9.14
N CYS A 53 23.71 -14.08 -8.69
CA CYS A 53 24.85 -14.97 -8.44
C CYS A 53 24.51 -16.06 -7.42
N ILE A 54 23.81 -15.69 -6.34
CA ILE A 54 23.36 -16.59 -5.29
C ILE A 54 22.33 -17.60 -5.83
N VAL A 55 21.37 -17.15 -6.64
CA VAL A 55 20.36 -18.02 -7.27
C VAL A 55 21.01 -19.01 -8.24
N LEU A 56 21.95 -18.56 -9.08
CA LEU A 56 22.68 -19.44 -9.99
C LEU A 56 23.47 -20.52 -9.24
N LYS A 57 24.14 -20.15 -8.15
CA LYS A 57 24.87 -21.09 -7.28
C LYS A 57 23.94 -22.06 -6.55
N THR A 58 22.73 -21.60 -6.21
CA THR A 58 21.70 -22.44 -5.57
C THR A 58 21.11 -23.43 -6.57
N ARG A 59 20.88 -23.00 -7.82
CA ARG A 59 20.44 -23.86 -8.91
C ARG A 59 21.45 -24.99 -9.18
N THR A 60 22.73 -24.66 -9.31
CA THR A 60 23.77 -25.69 -9.52
C THR A 60 23.85 -26.66 -8.33
N PHE A 61 23.71 -26.16 -7.11
CA PHE A 61 23.65 -26.99 -5.91
C PHE A 61 22.45 -27.96 -5.91
N LEU A 62 21.25 -27.48 -6.23
CA LEU A 62 20.02 -28.28 -6.28
C LEU A 62 20.07 -29.34 -7.39
N LEU A 63 20.57 -28.96 -8.57
CA LEU A 63 20.76 -29.88 -9.71
C LEU A 63 21.74 -31.01 -9.37
N ASN A 64 22.82 -30.70 -8.66
CA ASN A 64 23.80 -31.70 -8.20
C ASN A 64 23.22 -32.69 -7.18
N HIS A 65 22.12 -32.36 -6.50
CA HIS A 65 21.45 -33.22 -5.51
C HIS A 65 20.14 -33.82 -6.04
N GLN A 66 19.93 -33.79 -7.37
CA GLN A 66 18.72 -34.34 -8.03
C GLN A 66 17.39 -33.76 -7.51
N LEU A 67 17.43 -32.59 -6.88
CA LEU A 67 16.25 -31.88 -6.43
C LEU A 67 15.87 -30.86 -7.49
N ASP A 68 15.14 -31.34 -8.48
CA ASP A 68 14.74 -30.53 -9.62
C ASP A 68 13.51 -29.70 -9.25
N PHE A 69 13.73 -28.41 -8.94
CA PHE A 69 12.67 -27.39 -8.83
C PHE A 69 12.76 -26.35 -9.98
N PRO A 70 12.86 -26.77 -11.25
CA PRO A 70 13.01 -25.83 -12.38
C PRO A 70 11.79 -24.91 -12.49
N THR A 71 10.61 -25.38 -12.07
CA THR A 71 9.36 -24.62 -12.00
C THR A 71 9.36 -23.49 -10.97
N ILE A 72 10.23 -23.49 -9.96
CA ILE A 72 10.30 -22.43 -8.95
C ILE A 72 11.43 -21.44 -9.27
N ILE A 73 12.57 -21.95 -9.73
CA ILE A 73 13.78 -21.14 -9.96
C ILE A 73 13.66 -20.25 -11.20
N PHE A 74 13.12 -20.77 -12.32
CA PHE A 74 12.96 -19.98 -13.55
C PHE A 74 12.02 -18.78 -13.36
N PRO A 75 10.83 -18.95 -12.75
CA PRO A 75 9.97 -17.82 -12.42
C PRO A 75 10.65 -16.86 -11.45
N ALA A 76 11.38 -17.33 -10.43
CA ALA A 76 12.07 -16.44 -9.50
C ALA A 76 13.11 -15.54 -10.19
N ILE A 77 13.89 -16.08 -11.14
CA ILE A 77 14.85 -15.30 -11.95
C ILE A 77 14.10 -14.34 -12.89
N PHE A 78 13.02 -14.78 -13.52
CA PHE A 78 12.22 -13.96 -14.42
C PHE A 78 11.53 -12.80 -13.68
N PHE A 79 10.95 -13.07 -12.52
CA PHE A 79 10.38 -12.06 -11.62
C PHE A 79 11.45 -11.11 -11.09
N ALA A 80 12.63 -11.60 -10.72
CA ALA A 80 13.76 -10.75 -10.33
C ALA A 80 14.11 -9.74 -11.41
N MET A 81 14.23 -10.20 -12.67
CA MET A 81 14.55 -9.35 -13.81
C MET A 81 13.45 -8.33 -14.12
N LEU A 82 12.18 -8.72 -14.03
CA LEU A 82 11.04 -7.83 -14.23
C LEU A 82 10.82 -6.86 -13.07
N SER A 83 11.23 -7.23 -11.86
CA SER A 83 10.95 -6.45 -10.66
C SER A 83 11.62 -5.08 -10.67
N LEU A 84 12.80 -4.93 -11.29
CA LEU A 84 13.54 -3.66 -11.36
C LEU A 84 12.76 -2.55 -12.09
N PRO A 85 12.40 -2.70 -13.38
CA PRO A 85 11.63 -1.69 -14.09
C PRO A 85 10.23 -1.51 -13.49
N ILE A 86 9.60 -2.59 -13.02
CA ILE A 86 8.29 -2.54 -12.36
C ILE A 86 8.37 -1.74 -11.07
N SER A 87 9.40 -1.94 -10.24
CA SER A 87 9.59 -1.24 -8.97
C SER A 87 9.76 0.26 -9.19
N ILE A 88 10.54 0.67 -10.19
CA ILE A 88 10.73 2.09 -10.54
C ILE A 88 9.42 2.70 -11.04
N TYR A 89 8.73 2.02 -11.97
CA TYR A 89 7.45 2.47 -12.51
C TYR A 89 6.37 2.56 -11.43
N PHE A 90 6.26 1.51 -10.61
CA PHE A 90 5.30 1.39 -9.53
C PHE A 90 5.56 2.46 -8.48
N ASN A 91 6.81 2.71 -8.10
CA ASN A 91 7.13 3.75 -7.12
C ASN A 91 6.75 5.16 -7.62
N LYS A 92 6.92 5.45 -8.91
CA LYS A 92 6.44 6.71 -9.51
C LYS A 92 4.91 6.81 -9.42
N LYS A 93 4.19 5.74 -9.79
CA LYS A 93 2.72 5.70 -9.74
C LYS A 93 2.20 5.76 -8.30
N PHE A 94 2.86 5.09 -7.37
CA PHE A 94 2.57 5.09 -5.94
C PHE A 94 2.73 6.49 -5.35
N ASN A 95 3.84 7.17 -5.62
CA ASN A 95 4.04 8.56 -5.17
C ASN A 95 2.97 9.50 -5.73
N ASN A 96 2.61 9.36 -7.01
CA ASN A 96 1.51 10.14 -7.59
C ASN A 96 0.17 9.87 -6.90
N CYS A 97 -0.09 8.62 -6.52
CA CYS A 97 -1.28 8.25 -5.74
C CYS A 97 -1.26 8.92 -4.36
N LEU A 98 -0.14 8.89 -3.65
CA LEU A 98 0.00 9.57 -2.35
C LEU A 98 -0.22 11.08 -2.43
N VAL A 99 0.26 11.74 -3.49
CA VAL A 99 0.00 13.17 -3.72
C VAL A 99 -1.50 13.43 -3.93
N LYS A 100 -2.18 12.63 -4.75
CA LYS A 100 -3.64 12.75 -4.94
C LYS A 100 -4.42 12.52 -3.64
N LEU A 101 -4.02 11.51 -2.85
CA LEU A 101 -4.62 11.25 -1.54
C LEU A 101 -4.37 12.39 -0.55
N HIS A 102 -3.20 13.02 -0.59
CA HIS A 102 -2.91 14.18 0.24
C HIS A 102 -3.84 15.37 -0.11
N VAL A 103 -4.05 15.65 -1.41
CA VAL A 103 -5.00 16.69 -1.84
C VAL A 103 -6.42 16.37 -1.39
N LEU A 104 -6.87 15.12 -1.59
CA LEU A 104 -8.19 14.67 -1.13
C LEU A 104 -8.34 14.88 0.38
N ASN A 105 -7.36 14.45 1.17
CA ASN A 105 -7.35 14.61 2.61
C ASN A 105 -7.44 16.07 3.04
N ASN A 106 -6.71 16.98 2.39
CA ASN A 106 -6.75 18.41 2.70
C ASN A 106 -8.14 19.01 2.41
N THR A 107 -8.79 18.56 1.34
CA THR A 107 -10.17 18.97 1.02
C THR A 107 -11.16 18.44 2.07
N LEU A 108 -11.02 17.18 2.49
CA LEU A 108 -11.87 16.59 3.54
C LEU A 108 -11.69 17.29 4.89
N GLU A 109 -10.46 17.65 5.24
CA GLU A 109 -10.17 18.38 6.48
C GLU A 109 -10.79 19.79 6.47
N LYS A 110 -10.80 20.47 5.31
CA LYS A 110 -11.53 21.75 5.13
C LYS A 110 -13.05 21.61 5.24
N LEU A 111 -13.58 20.42 4.95
CA LEU A 111 -15.01 20.07 5.15
C LEU A 111 -15.30 19.62 6.60
N GLY A 112 -14.33 19.69 7.50
CA GLY A 112 -14.48 19.29 8.91
C GLY A 112 -14.28 17.79 9.17
N ILE A 113 -13.93 17.00 8.15
CA ILE A 113 -13.73 15.55 8.28
C ILE A 113 -12.28 15.26 8.65
N SER A 114 -12.03 14.95 9.92
CA SER A 114 -10.67 14.70 10.42
C SER A 114 -10.11 13.32 9.99
N ASN A 115 -8.86 13.29 9.54
CA ASN A 115 -8.17 12.07 9.11
C ASN A 115 -7.47 11.35 10.26
N ASN A 116 -7.76 10.06 10.45
CA ASN A 116 -7.12 9.27 11.50
C ASN A 116 -5.83 8.60 10.98
N TYR A 117 -4.78 9.39 10.82
CA TYR A 117 -3.47 8.88 10.40
C TYR A 117 -2.83 7.95 11.45
N ALA A 118 -3.22 8.06 12.73
CA ALA A 118 -2.72 7.18 13.78
C ALA A 118 -3.20 5.74 13.59
N LYS A 119 -4.50 5.55 13.29
CA LYS A 119 -5.07 4.24 12.95
C LYS A 119 -4.36 3.62 11.75
N LEU A 120 -4.11 4.40 10.70
CA LEU A 120 -3.39 3.93 9.51
C LEU A 120 -1.97 3.47 9.88
N ARG A 121 -1.23 4.23 10.69
CA ARG A 121 0.12 3.81 11.14
C ARG A 121 0.09 2.53 11.96
N ILE A 122 -0.86 2.37 12.87
CA ILE A 122 -0.99 1.14 13.66
C ILE A 122 -1.22 -0.06 12.74
N GLN A 123 -2.11 0.08 11.74
CA GLN A 123 -2.35 -0.96 10.74
C GLN A 123 -1.09 -1.28 9.93
N THR A 124 -0.40 -0.26 9.42
CA THR A 124 0.83 -0.43 8.64
C THR A 124 1.94 -1.08 9.47
N THR A 125 2.15 -0.62 10.71
CA THR A 125 3.15 -1.21 11.63
C THR A 125 2.80 -2.66 11.97
N GLY A 126 1.53 -2.96 12.24
CA GLY A 126 1.06 -4.32 12.50
C GLY A 126 1.31 -5.26 11.33
N LEU A 127 1.04 -4.82 10.10
CA LEU A 127 1.33 -5.60 8.88
C LEU A 127 2.83 -5.87 8.71
N VAL A 128 3.68 -4.87 8.93
CA VAL A 128 5.14 -5.04 8.84
C VAL A 128 5.64 -6.03 9.89
N ILE A 129 5.16 -5.94 11.14
CA ILE A 129 5.53 -6.89 12.20
C ILE A 129 5.04 -8.31 11.85
N GLY A 130 3.79 -8.45 11.43
CA GLY A 130 3.22 -9.72 11.02
C GLY A 130 3.99 -10.37 9.88
N TRP A 131 4.40 -9.57 8.89
CA TRP A 131 5.26 -10.02 7.79
C TRP A 131 6.63 -10.52 8.27
N ILE A 132 7.30 -9.78 9.17
CA ILE A 132 8.59 -10.19 9.74
C ILE A 132 8.44 -11.55 10.45
N VAL A 133 7.41 -11.70 11.28
CA VAL A 133 7.15 -12.94 12.01
C VAL A 133 6.87 -14.09 11.04
N LEU A 134 6.00 -13.88 10.05
CA LEU A 134 5.66 -14.89 9.05
C LEU A 134 6.90 -15.35 8.29
N ARG A 135 7.73 -14.40 7.84
CA ARG A 135 9.00 -14.68 7.17
C ARG A 135 9.93 -15.52 8.03
N LEU A 136 10.11 -15.15 9.29
CA LEU A 136 10.98 -15.90 10.20
C LEU A 136 10.46 -17.33 10.40
N VAL A 137 9.15 -17.52 10.53
CA VAL A 137 8.55 -18.85 10.69
C VAL A 137 8.72 -19.69 9.42
N THR A 138 8.40 -19.16 8.23
CA THR A 138 8.56 -19.89 6.97
C THR A 138 10.02 -20.24 6.71
N ASP A 139 10.93 -19.28 6.86
CA ASP A 139 12.34 -19.50 6.56
C ASP A 139 12.98 -20.47 7.58
N SER A 140 12.54 -20.45 8.85
CA SER A 140 13.02 -21.39 9.88
C SER A 140 12.48 -22.80 9.67
N THR A 141 11.20 -22.95 9.31
CA THR A 141 10.58 -24.27 9.07
C THR A 141 11.23 -24.96 7.87
N ASP A 142 11.43 -24.23 6.78
CA ASP A 142 12.17 -24.71 5.63
C ASP A 142 13.63 -25.01 5.98
N GLY A 143 14.29 -24.14 6.75
CA GLY A 143 15.67 -24.35 7.18
C GLY A 143 15.87 -25.64 7.98
N LEU A 144 14.94 -25.97 8.88
CA LEU A 144 14.95 -27.24 9.61
C LEU A 144 14.80 -28.45 8.67
N TRP A 145 13.95 -28.33 7.64
CA TRP A 145 13.79 -29.37 6.63
C TRP A 145 15.09 -29.60 5.84
N TYR A 146 15.74 -28.52 5.38
CA TYR A 146 17.02 -28.59 4.68
C TYR A 146 18.15 -29.12 5.56
N LEU A 147 18.19 -28.75 6.85
CA LEU A 147 19.20 -29.27 7.78
C LEU A 147 19.10 -30.79 7.93
N LYS A 148 17.87 -31.31 8.04
CA LYS A 148 17.60 -32.74 8.16
C LYS A 148 17.99 -33.53 6.90
N HIS A 149 17.85 -32.93 5.72
CA HIS A 149 18.06 -33.63 4.45
C HIS A 149 19.49 -33.52 3.90
N PHE A 150 20.18 -32.40 4.14
CA PHE A 150 21.50 -32.12 3.54
C PHE A 150 22.65 -32.05 4.54
N HIS A 151 22.35 -32.15 5.85
CA HIS A 151 23.33 -32.14 6.95
C HIS A 151 24.34 -30.98 6.91
N THR A 152 24.04 -29.89 6.19
CA THR A 152 24.93 -28.75 6.00
C THR A 152 24.26 -27.50 6.56
N PHE A 153 24.73 -27.03 7.71
CA PHE A 153 24.15 -25.88 8.42
C PHE A 153 24.11 -24.60 7.57
N THR A 154 25.20 -24.29 6.86
CA THR A 154 25.30 -23.09 6.02
C THR A 154 24.27 -23.07 4.90
N LYS A 155 23.99 -24.23 4.30
CA LYS A 155 23.03 -24.35 3.21
C LYS A 155 21.59 -24.34 3.73
N ALA A 156 21.36 -24.95 4.89
CA ALA A 156 20.07 -24.94 5.57
C ALA A 156 19.60 -23.53 5.94
N ILE A 157 20.53 -22.62 6.25
CA ILE A 157 20.18 -21.21 6.48
C ILE A 157 19.98 -20.46 5.16
N ILE A 158 20.86 -20.66 4.17
CA ILE A 158 20.86 -19.81 2.97
C ILE A 158 19.75 -20.17 1.97
N LEU A 159 19.45 -21.45 1.77
CA LEU A 159 18.47 -21.89 0.75
C LEU A 159 17.04 -21.34 0.96
N PRO A 160 16.44 -21.46 2.17
CA PRO A 160 15.09 -20.96 2.43
C PRO A 160 14.94 -19.48 2.08
N PHE A 161 15.91 -18.67 2.49
CA PHE A 161 15.89 -17.22 2.26
C PHE A 161 15.85 -16.86 0.78
N ILE A 162 16.47 -17.68 -0.08
CA ILE A 162 16.52 -17.44 -1.53
C ILE A 162 15.24 -17.91 -2.19
N ILE A 163 14.78 -19.12 -1.83
CA ILE A 163 13.61 -19.75 -2.44
C ILE A 163 12.35 -18.95 -2.08
N ASN A 164 12.22 -18.53 -0.83
CA ASN A 164 11.06 -17.78 -0.36
C ASN A 164 11.13 -16.29 -0.70
N HIS A 165 12.27 -15.79 -1.19
CA HIS A 165 12.47 -14.36 -1.44
C HIS A 165 11.38 -13.77 -2.34
N ALA A 166 11.10 -14.43 -3.47
CA ALA A 166 10.09 -13.99 -4.42
C ALA A 166 8.67 -13.94 -3.79
N GLY A 167 8.34 -14.95 -2.98
CA GLY A 167 7.06 -14.99 -2.26
C GLY A 167 6.93 -13.84 -1.26
N HIS A 168 7.98 -13.58 -0.48
CA HIS A 168 8.01 -12.48 0.49
C HIS A 168 7.87 -11.10 -0.17
N ILE A 169 8.44 -10.93 -1.36
CA ILE A 169 8.33 -9.70 -2.16
C ILE A 169 6.90 -9.49 -2.64
N ASN A 170 6.30 -10.51 -3.25
CA ASN A 170 4.94 -10.42 -3.78
C ASN A 170 3.97 -10.05 -2.66
N MET A 171 4.11 -10.68 -1.49
CA MET A 171 3.30 -10.38 -0.31
C MET A 171 3.44 -8.93 0.16
N LEU A 172 4.64 -8.34 0.12
CA LEU A 172 4.81 -6.92 0.46
C LEU A 172 4.07 -6.00 -0.53
N TYR A 173 4.12 -6.30 -1.82
CA TYR A 173 3.35 -5.56 -2.83
C TYR A 173 1.84 -5.69 -2.62
N ASP A 174 1.37 -6.89 -2.28
CA ASP A 174 -0.04 -7.14 -1.94
C ASP A 174 -0.46 -6.33 -0.71
N PHE A 175 0.40 -6.21 0.32
CA PHE A 175 0.13 -5.35 1.47
C PHE A 175 0.05 -3.88 1.10
N VAL A 176 0.93 -3.38 0.23
CA VAL A 176 0.83 -1.99 -0.26
C VAL A 176 -0.51 -1.77 -0.95
N TYR A 177 -0.90 -2.68 -1.86
CA TYR A 177 -2.15 -2.58 -2.60
C TYR A 177 -3.37 -2.66 -1.68
N MET A 178 -3.41 -3.64 -0.78
CA MET A 178 -4.47 -3.84 0.19
C MET A 178 -4.63 -2.63 1.11
N LEU A 179 -3.53 -2.05 1.59
CA LEU A 179 -3.55 -0.84 2.42
C LEU A 179 -4.08 0.37 1.67
N LEU A 180 -3.65 0.57 0.42
CA LEU A 180 -4.16 1.68 -0.41
C LEU A 180 -5.65 1.54 -0.67
N LEU A 181 -6.10 0.35 -1.07
CA LEU A 181 -7.53 0.08 -1.31
C LEU A 181 -8.34 0.29 -0.04
N SER A 182 -7.89 -0.28 1.10
CA SER A 182 -8.56 -0.14 2.38
C SER A 182 -8.64 1.33 2.81
N TYR A 183 -7.57 2.09 2.59
CA TYR A 183 -7.55 3.51 2.88
C TYR A 183 -8.53 4.29 2.02
N VAL A 184 -8.48 4.09 0.69
CA VAL A 184 -9.40 4.74 -0.27
C VAL A 184 -10.86 4.41 0.06
N LYS A 185 -11.17 3.14 0.31
CA LYS A 185 -12.48 2.69 0.75
C LYS A 185 -12.95 3.44 2.00
N SER A 186 -12.10 3.52 3.03
CA SER A 186 -12.45 4.22 4.27
C SER A 186 -12.72 5.71 4.06
N GLN A 187 -12.05 6.34 3.08
CA GLN A 187 -12.30 7.74 2.74
C GLN A 187 -13.63 7.92 2.01
N PHE A 188 -13.96 7.02 1.09
CA PHE A 188 -15.28 7.04 0.43
C PHE A 188 -16.42 6.81 1.41
N GLU A 189 -16.28 5.89 2.36
CA GLU A 189 -17.29 5.66 3.41
C GLU A 189 -17.53 6.92 4.24
N ARG A 190 -16.46 7.65 4.58
CA ARG A 190 -16.54 8.92 5.32
C ARG A 190 -17.22 10.02 4.51
N ILE A 191 -16.87 10.16 3.23
CA ILE A 191 -17.52 11.11 2.32
C ILE A 191 -19.01 10.79 2.21
N ASN A 192 -19.36 9.51 2.03
CA ASN A 192 -20.73 9.08 1.89
C ASN A 192 -21.55 9.40 3.15
N LYS A 193 -20.97 9.12 4.34
CA LYS A 193 -21.59 9.48 5.61
C LYS A 193 -21.82 10.99 5.75
N TYR A 194 -20.82 11.80 5.38
CA TYR A 194 -20.94 13.26 5.42
C TYR A 194 -22.04 13.78 4.47
N ILE A 195 -22.12 13.25 3.25
CA ILE A 195 -23.18 13.62 2.28
C ILE A 195 -24.57 13.24 2.83
N GLN A 196 -24.67 12.09 3.49
CA GLN A 196 -25.92 11.66 4.13
C GLN A 196 -26.32 12.61 5.27
N GLU A 197 -25.39 12.98 6.15
CA GLU A 197 -25.63 13.93 7.24
C GLU A 197 -26.10 15.30 6.70
N LEU A 198 -25.48 15.83 5.63
CA LEU A 198 -25.93 17.06 4.96
C LEU A 198 -27.34 16.94 4.37
N LYS A 199 -27.68 15.79 3.80
CA LYS A 199 -29.01 15.53 3.24
C LYS A 199 -30.07 15.47 4.36
N GLU A 200 -29.74 14.90 5.50
CA GLU A 200 -30.62 14.84 6.67
C GLU A 200 -30.82 16.24 7.27
N GLN A 201 -29.75 17.01 7.45
CA GLN A 201 -29.83 18.40 7.94
C GLN A 201 -30.65 19.29 7.02
N SER A 202 -30.42 19.25 5.70
CA SER A 202 -31.19 20.05 4.75
C SER A 202 -32.68 19.67 4.70
N LYS A 203 -33.01 18.39 4.93
CA LYS A 203 -34.41 17.96 5.11
C LYS A 203 -35.00 18.52 6.41
N GLU A 204 -34.26 18.45 7.51
CA GLU A 204 -34.71 18.95 8.81
C GLU A 204 -34.92 20.47 8.78
N GLU A 205 -34.04 21.22 8.13
CA GLU A 205 -34.18 22.68 7.91
C GLU A 205 -35.39 23.01 7.05
N LYS A 206 -35.64 22.27 5.97
CA LYS A 206 -36.84 22.44 5.14
C LYS A 206 -38.12 22.15 5.92
N VAL A 207 -38.12 21.10 6.75
CA VAL A 207 -39.24 20.77 7.63
C VAL A 207 -39.45 21.89 8.64
N LYS A 208 -38.40 22.34 9.34
CA LYS A 208 -38.47 23.47 10.28
C LYS A 208 -39.03 24.72 9.61
N TYR A 209 -38.54 25.10 8.43
CA TYR A 209 -39.02 26.25 7.67
C TYR A 209 -40.52 26.14 7.30
N ALA A 210 -40.96 24.97 6.83
CA ALA A 210 -42.38 24.73 6.53
C ALA A 210 -43.26 24.80 7.80
N TRP A 211 -42.75 24.32 8.93
CA TRP A 211 -43.41 24.47 10.23
C TRP A 211 -43.51 25.94 10.64
N THR A 212 -42.45 26.74 10.52
CA THR A 212 -42.50 28.18 10.85
C THR A 212 -43.52 28.93 9.98
N ILE A 213 -43.60 28.60 8.69
CA ILE A 213 -44.59 29.19 7.78
C ILE A 213 -46.02 28.78 8.17
N SER A 214 -46.24 27.51 8.53
CA SER A 214 -47.59 27.02 8.88
C SER A 214 -48.09 27.46 10.26
N THR A 215 -47.18 27.81 11.19
CA THR A 215 -47.54 28.42 12.49
C THR A 215 -47.66 29.94 12.47
N SER A 216 -47.28 30.61 11.38
CA SER A 216 -47.53 32.04 11.17
C SER A 216 -48.99 32.26 10.75
N PRO A 217 -49.67 33.33 11.19
CA PRO A 217 -51.02 33.62 10.71
C PRO A 217 -50.99 33.78 9.19
N SER A 218 -51.78 32.95 8.53
CA SER A 218 -51.99 32.85 7.08
C SER A 218 -51.89 34.20 6.34
N ILE A 219 -50.88 34.34 5.48
CA ILE A 219 -50.99 35.15 4.27
C ILE A 219 -50.87 34.20 3.11
N HIS A 220 -52.02 33.91 2.52
CA HIS A 220 -52.21 33.04 1.38
C HIS A 220 -51.48 33.61 0.16
N GLN A 221 -50.45 32.94 -0.33
CA GLN A 221 -49.95 33.18 -1.70
C GLN A 221 -49.65 31.85 -2.38
N ASP A 222 -50.54 31.53 -3.31
CA ASP A 222 -50.43 30.53 -4.37
C ASP A 222 -49.13 30.74 -5.16
N ILE A 223 -48.25 29.74 -5.19
CA ILE A 223 -47.27 29.62 -6.28
C ILE A 223 -47.20 28.16 -6.73
N THR A 224 -47.81 27.97 -7.89
CA THR A 224 -47.74 26.84 -8.80
C THR A 224 -46.30 26.53 -9.24
N ASN A 225 -46.03 25.23 -9.36
CA ASN A 225 -45.18 24.60 -10.37
C ASN A 225 -43.64 24.67 -10.21
N LYS A 226 -43.02 23.52 -9.90
CA LYS A 226 -41.85 23.04 -10.66
C LYS A 226 -41.54 21.56 -10.43
N GLU A 227 -41.57 20.82 -11.53
CA GLU A 227 -41.00 19.50 -11.77
C GLU A 227 -39.50 19.41 -11.42
N THR A 228 -38.99 18.18 -11.54
CA THR A 228 -37.59 17.70 -11.51
C THR A 228 -37.11 17.29 -10.11
N ARG A 229 -36.47 16.14 -9.90
CA ARG A 229 -35.68 15.29 -10.81
C ARG A 229 -35.49 13.94 -10.12
N GLU A 230 -35.78 12.83 -10.81
CA GLU A 230 -35.32 11.51 -10.39
C GLU A 230 -33.79 11.43 -10.58
N GLU A 231 -33.01 11.76 -9.55
CA GLU A 231 -31.58 11.46 -9.54
C GLU A 231 -31.36 10.06 -8.95
N LYS A 232 -31.26 9.09 -9.85
CA LYS A 232 -30.84 7.71 -9.58
C LYS A 232 -29.49 7.74 -8.87
N ILE A 233 -29.51 7.43 -7.58
CA ILE A 233 -28.32 7.19 -6.77
C ILE A 233 -27.76 5.83 -7.15
N TRP A 234 -26.64 5.81 -7.86
CA TRP A 234 -25.77 4.64 -7.93
C TRP A 234 -24.32 5.06 -7.94
N ILE A 235 -23.68 4.93 -6.77
CA ILE A 235 -22.29 4.44 -6.70
C ILE A 235 -22.27 3.45 -5.53
N LEU A 236 -22.72 2.23 -5.80
CA LEU A 236 -22.32 1.07 -5.03
C LEU A 236 -21.00 0.58 -5.64
N MET A 237 -19.95 0.54 -4.82
CA MET A 237 -18.71 -0.17 -5.11
C MET A 237 -18.50 -1.24 -4.05
#